data_AF-A0A8T3R6G8-F1
#
_entry.id   AF-A0A8T3R6G8-F1
#
_cell.length_a   1.000
_cell.length_b   1.000
_cell.length_c   1.000
_cell.angle_alpha   90.00
_cell.angle_beta   90.00
_cell.angle_gamma   90.00
#
_symmetry.space_group_name_H-M   'P 1'
#
loop_
_entity.id
_entity.type
_entity.pdbx_description
1 polymer ?
#
loop_
_entity_poly.entity_id
_entity_poly.type
_entity_poly.pdbx_seq_one_letter_code
_entity_poly.pdbx_strand_id
1 'polypeptide(L)'
;EAFRDIMQGVDGRVIVATFASNIARIQQVFDAAADFDRKVTVIGRSMEQNTRIAVDLGYLKYDSDQLVAKDRLRDIPDDKLVIATTGAQGEPMAGLARMANRDHRFVEIQPGDTVIVSASPIPGNEESVGRTIDNLFKVGANVYYHTIKRAHVSGHASQEELKLMLALTRPKSFIPIHGEFRMLVQHGRLAAEVGVSPENIFIIENGQSIEFLPDGSARRGQRVEAGYVFVDGLSVGEVGDIVLRDRRALANDGMFLVVITVDKQTGNLVGRPEIVTRGFVADLEPRMLEGAIDRIARSIENPGDHISEITLLKAQIKDGLSQYLYERTKRRPMVFPVVVEV
;
A
#
# COMPACT_ATOMS: atom_id res chain seq x y z
N GLU A 1 -7.77 -7.96 -28.36
CA GLU A 1 -8.63 -9.15 -28.50
C GLU A 1 -9.46 -9.37 -27.25
N ALA A 2 -8.88 -9.67 -26.08
CA ALA A 2 -9.67 -9.93 -24.87
C ALA A 2 -10.77 -8.90 -24.53
N PHE A 3 -10.52 -7.59 -24.69
CA PHE A 3 -11.57 -6.58 -24.52
C PHE A 3 -12.69 -6.71 -25.54
N ARG A 4 -12.38 -6.96 -26.80
CA ARG A 4 -13.38 -7.17 -27.85
C ARG A 4 -14.22 -8.41 -27.56
N ASP A 5 -13.58 -9.50 -27.18
CA ASP A 5 -14.25 -10.75 -26.84
C ASP A 5 -15.13 -10.64 -25.59
N ILE A 6 -14.87 -9.67 -24.71
CA ILE A 6 -15.73 -9.40 -23.54
C ILE A 6 -16.86 -8.45 -23.94
N MET A 7 -16.59 -7.42 -24.72
CA MET A 7 -17.58 -6.43 -25.15
C MET A 7 -18.59 -7.00 -26.17
N GLN A 8 -18.22 -8.06 -26.88
CA GLN A 8 -19.10 -8.73 -27.83
C GLN A 8 -20.36 -9.28 -27.13
N GLY A 9 -21.53 -8.80 -27.54
CA GLY A 9 -22.82 -9.22 -26.98
C GLY A 9 -23.14 -8.63 -25.61
N VAL A 10 -22.42 -7.60 -25.17
CA VAL A 10 -22.78 -6.83 -23.98
C VAL A 10 -23.83 -5.79 -24.34
N ASP A 11 -24.97 -5.79 -23.65
CA ASP A 11 -26.06 -4.82 -23.85
C ASP A 11 -26.03 -3.67 -22.83
N GLY A 12 -25.15 -3.76 -21.82
CA GLY A 12 -24.99 -2.74 -20.78
C GLY A 12 -23.73 -1.89 -20.96
N ARG A 13 -23.43 -1.06 -19.94
CA ARG A 13 -22.19 -0.29 -19.87
C ARG A 13 -21.00 -1.22 -19.64
N VAL A 14 -19.85 -0.85 -20.18
CA VAL A 14 -18.59 -1.56 -19.92
C VAL A 14 -17.64 -0.67 -19.13
N ILE A 15 -17.23 -1.10 -17.95
CA ILE A 15 -16.30 -0.39 -17.08
C ILE A 15 -14.95 -1.12 -17.13
N VAL A 16 -13.92 -0.47 -17.63
CA VAL A 16 -12.56 -1.02 -17.70
C VAL A 16 -11.68 -0.36 -16.66
N ALA A 17 -11.30 -1.11 -15.63
CA ALA A 17 -10.34 -0.67 -14.63
C ALA A 17 -8.92 -1.11 -15.02
N THR A 18 -8.00 -0.16 -15.15
CA THR A 18 -6.59 -0.46 -15.46
C THR A 18 -5.64 0.58 -14.86
N PHE A 19 -4.33 0.39 -15.07
CA PHE A 19 -3.32 1.35 -14.65
C PHE A 19 -3.33 2.57 -15.57
N ALA A 20 -3.44 3.76 -14.98
CA ALA A 20 -3.44 5.02 -15.73
C ALA A 20 -2.16 5.27 -16.54
N SER A 21 -1.04 4.66 -16.15
CA SER A 21 0.24 4.75 -16.87
C SER A 21 0.32 3.80 -18.07
N ASN A 22 -0.59 2.84 -18.23
CA ASN A 22 -0.55 1.90 -19.34
C ASN A 22 -1.29 2.46 -20.56
N ILE A 23 -0.64 3.42 -21.25
CA ILE A 23 -1.22 4.10 -22.41
C ILE A 23 -1.60 3.14 -23.53
N ALA A 24 -0.78 2.10 -23.78
CA ALA A 24 -1.10 1.07 -24.77
C ALA A 24 -2.38 0.31 -24.42
N ARG A 25 -2.62 0.01 -23.14
CA ARG A 25 -3.88 -0.61 -22.70
C ARG A 25 -5.05 0.35 -22.84
N ILE A 26 -4.86 1.63 -22.55
CA ILE A 26 -5.90 2.66 -22.75
C ILE A 26 -6.24 2.75 -24.24
N GLN A 27 -5.24 2.81 -25.14
CA GLN A 27 -5.45 2.77 -26.59
C GLN A 27 -6.30 1.55 -26.99
N GLN A 28 -6.00 0.36 -26.47
CA GLN A 28 -6.80 -0.84 -26.75
C GLN A 28 -8.24 -0.74 -26.26
N VAL A 29 -8.53 0.03 -25.21
CA VAL A 29 -9.90 0.34 -24.78
C VAL A 29 -10.60 1.23 -25.79
N PHE A 30 -9.92 2.29 -26.27
CA PHE A 30 -10.46 3.16 -27.34
C PHE A 30 -10.69 2.38 -28.63
N ASP A 31 -9.71 1.58 -29.08
CA ASP A 31 -9.85 0.79 -30.30
C ASP A 31 -11.03 -0.20 -30.18
N ALA A 32 -11.14 -0.92 -29.06
CA ALA A 32 -12.24 -1.84 -28.84
C ALA A 32 -13.59 -1.11 -28.77
N ALA A 33 -13.66 0.05 -28.12
CA ALA A 33 -14.88 0.85 -28.07
C ALA A 33 -15.32 1.31 -29.46
N ALA A 34 -14.39 1.75 -30.31
CA ALA A 34 -14.68 2.16 -31.69
C ALA A 34 -15.27 1.00 -32.52
N ASP A 35 -14.72 -0.21 -32.37
CA ASP A 35 -15.19 -1.39 -33.12
C ASP A 35 -16.64 -1.78 -32.80
N PHE A 36 -17.15 -1.41 -31.62
CA PHE A 36 -18.54 -1.65 -31.19
C PHE A 36 -19.41 -0.39 -31.20
N ASP A 37 -18.94 0.70 -31.82
CA ASP A 37 -19.62 2.00 -31.87
C ASP A 37 -19.99 2.50 -30.46
N ARG A 38 -19.05 2.38 -29.53
CA ARG A 38 -19.18 2.86 -28.15
C ARG A 38 -18.33 4.10 -27.93
N LYS A 39 -18.88 5.05 -27.19
CA LYS A 39 -18.19 6.23 -26.69
C LYS A 39 -17.43 5.89 -25.41
N VAL A 40 -16.28 6.54 -25.22
CA VAL A 40 -15.41 6.33 -24.07
C VAL A 40 -15.49 7.55 -23.16
N THR A 41 -15.60 7.33 -21.85
CA THR A 41 -15.28 8.34 -20.83
C THR A 41 -14.07 7.89 -20.03
N VAL A 42 -13.27 8.86 -19.60
CA VAL A 42 -12.12 8.62 -18.73
C VAL A 42 -12.44 9.17 -17.34
N ILE A 43 -12.27 8.35 -16.30
CA ILE A 43 -12.57 8.70 -14.92
C ILE A 43 -11.34 8.50 -14.03
N GLY A 44 -11.02 9.56 -13.28
CA GLY A 44 -9.98 9.56 -12.25
C GLY A 44 -8.83 10.49 -12.62
N ARG A 45 -8.37 11.30 -11.66
CA ARG A 45 -7.41 12.38 -11.89
C ARG A 45 -6.16 11.93 -12.67
N SER A 46 -5.52 10.85 -12.24
CA SER A 46 -4.32 10.34 -12.90
C SER A 46 -4.60 9.80 -14.31
N MET A 47 -5.76 9.18 -14.52
CA MET A 47 -6.17 8.67 -15.83
C MET A 47 -6.47 9.83 -16.80
N GLU A 48 -7.24 10.83 -16.35
CA GLU A 48 -7.53 12.04 -17.11
C GLU A 48 -6.23 12.79 -17.49
N GLN A 49 -5.31 12.94 -16.53
CA GLN A 49 -4.02 13.59 -16.76
C GLN A 49 -3.16 12.82 -17.77
N ASN A 50 -3.00 11.51 -17.59
CA ASN A 50 -2.16 10.69 -18.46
C ASN A 50 -2.73 10.57 -19.87
N THR A 51 -4.05 10.42 -20.01
CA THR A 51 -4.75 10.44 -21.30
C THR A 51 -4.46 11.75 -22.05
N ARG A 52 -4.61 12.90 -21.39
CA ARG A 52 -4.33 14.21 -22.00
C ARG A 52 -2.88 14.31 -22.49
N ILE A 53 -1.92 13.98 -21.62
CA ILE A 53 -0.49 14.02 -21.97
C ILE A 53 -0.20 13.06 -23.14
N ALA A 54 -0.79 11.87 -23.14
CA ALA A 54 -0.58 10.88 -24.20
C ALA A 54 -1.15 11.34 -25.54
N VAL A 55 -2.28 12.06 -25.56
CA VAL A 55 -2.82 12.69 -26.78
C VAL A 55 -1.90 13.80 -27.26
N ASP A 56 -1.48 14.71 -26.37
CA ASP A 56 -0.59 15.83 -26.71
C ASP A 56 0.73 15.34 -27.32
N LEU A 57 1.24 14.20 -26.86
CA LEU A 57 2.46 13.56 -27.36
C LEU A 57 2.22 12.60 -28.54
N GLY A 58 0.97 12.35 -28.94
CA GLY A 58 0.62 11.46 -30.06
C GLY A 58 0.70 9.95 -29.79
N TYR A 59 0.83 9.54 -28.52
CA TYR A 59 0.82 8.14 -28.09
C TYR A 59 -0.59 7.55 -27.96
N LEU A 60 -1.59 8.40 -27.77
CA LEU A 60 -3.00 8.01 -27.74
C LEU A 60 -3.74 8.72 -28.87
N LYS A 61 -4.48 7.96 -29.67
CA LYS A 61 -5.23 8.45 -30.83
C LYS A 61 -6.66 7.94 -30.78
N TYR A 62 -7.61 8.82 -31.02
CA TYR A 62 -9.03 8.51 -31.10
C TYR A 62 -9.74 9.60 -31.91
N ASP A 63 -10.91 9.28 -32.45
CA ASP A 63 -11.74 10.26 -33.15
C ASP A 63 -12.38 11.24 -32.17
N SER A 64 -12.46 12.52 -32.53
CA SER A 64 -12.83 13.58 -31.57
C SER A 64 -14.20 13.38 -30.91
N ASP A 65 -15.11 12.69 -31.59
CA ASP A 65 -16.45 12.40 -31.08
C ASP A 65 -16.50 11.13 -30.22
N GLN A 66 -15.41 10.38 -30.09
CA GLN A 66 -15.33 9.15 -29.32
C GLN A 66 -15.22 9.41 -27.80
N LEU A 67 -14.51 10.47 -27.40
CA LEU A 67 -14.34 10.83 -25.99
C LEU A 67 -15.51 11.71 -25.52
N VAL A 68 -16.18 11.28 -24.45
CA VAL A 68 -17.30 12.01 -23.82
C VAL A 68 -16.89 12.51 -22.45
N ALA A 69 -17.34 13.73 -22.12
CA ALA A 69 -17.11 14.33 -20.83
C ALA A 69 -17.97 13.65 -19.74
N LYS A 70 -17.39 13.46 -18.54
CA LYS A 70 -18.00 12.72 -17.42
C LYS A 70 -19.31 13.30 -16.89
N ASP A 71 -19.61 14.56 -17.16
CA ASP A 71 -20.85 15.24 -16.82
C ASP A 71 -21.99 14.96 -17.82
N ARG A 72 -21.66 14.44 -19.01
CA ARG A 72 -22.63 14.10 -20.07
C ARG A 72 -22.96 12.62 -20.18
N LEU A 73 -22.54 11.81 -19.20
CA LEU A 73 -22.74 10.36 -19.24
C LEU A 73 -24.20 9.94 -19.32
N ARG A 74 -25.11 10.74 -18.74
CA ARG A 74 -26.56 10.47 -18.78
C ARG A 74 -27.18 10.65 -20.16
N ASP A 75 -26.49 11.32 -21.08
CA ASP A 75 -26.96 11.55 -22.45
C ASP A 75 -26.62 10.36 -23.38
N ILE A 76 -25.79 9.43 -22.92
CA ILE A 76 -25.30 8.31 -23.73
C ILE A 76 -26.03 7.03 -23.34
N PRO A 77 -26.59 6.26 -24.30
CA PRO A 77 -27.15 4.94 -24.03
C PRO A 77 -26.15 4.00 -23.36
N ASP A 78 -26.63 3.14 -22.46
CA ASP A 78 -25.77 2.25 -21.67
C ASP A 78 -24.96 1.28 -22.55
N ASP A 79 -25.58 0.73 -23.60
CA ASP A 79 -24.95 -0.13 -24.62
C ASP A 79 -23.94 0.60 -25.50
N LYS A 80 -23.88 1.93 -25.42
CA LYS A 80 -22.97 2.80 -26.17
C LYS A 80 -21.88 3.40 -25.30
N LEU A 81 -21.74 2.98 -24.05
CA LEU A 81 -20.80 3.59 -23.10
C LEU A 81 -19.70 2.62 -22.64
N VAL A 82 -18.46 3.09 -22.70
CA VAL A 82 -17.28 2.49 -22.07
C VAL A 82 -16.68 3.48 -21.08
N ILE A 83 -16.40 3.03 -19.85
CA ILE A 83 -15.84 3.83 -18.77
C ILE A 83 -14.43 3.31 -18.46
N ALA A 84 -13.39 4.04 -18.86
CA ALA A 84 -12.01 3.75 -18.46
C ALA A 84 -11.71 4.40 -17.10
N THR A 85 -11.37 3.61 -16.09
CA THR A 85 -11.20 4.09 -14.71
C THR A 85 -9.93 3.57 -14.03
N THR A 86 -9.47 4.29 -13.00
CA THR A 86 -8.48 3.79 -12.04
C THR A 86 -9.12 2.85 -11.00
N GLY A 87 -8.29 2.25 -10.15
CA GLY A 87 -8.75 1.43 -9.02
C GLY A 87 -8.64 -0.07 -9.25
N ALA A 88 -7.82 -0.49 -10.22
CA ALA A 88 -7.62 -1.91 -10.51
C ALA A 88 -6.90 -2.68 -9.39
N GLN A 89 -6.32 -1.98 -8.40
CA GLN A 89 -5.71 -2.57 -7.20
C GLN A 89 -6.61 -2.46 -5.96
N GLY A 90 -7.88 -2.05 -6.12
CA GLY A 90 -8.82 -1.94 -5.02
C GLY A 90 -8.54 -0.78 -4.06
N GLU A 91 -7.80 0.25 -4.50
CA GLU A 91 -7.50 1.41 -3.66
C GLU A 91 -8.81 2.11 -3.27
N PRO A 92 -9.13 2.28 -1.97
CA PRO A 92 -10.47 2.70 -1.53
C PRO A 92 -10.96 4.02 -2.13
N MET A 93 -10.04 4.95 -2.40
CA MET A 93 -10.33 6.28 -2.94
C MET A 93 -10.30 6.34 -4.48
N ALA A 94 -9.95 5.25 -5.16
CA ALA A 94 -9.89 5.20 -6.61
C ALA A 94 -11.26 4.99 -7.25
N GLY A 95 -11.36 5.24 -8.56
CA GLY A 95 -12.63 5.28 -9.28
C GLY A 95 -13.46 4.00 -9.12
N LEU A 96 -12.87 2.84 -9.38
CA LEU A 96 -13.58 1.56 -9.32
C LEU A 96 -14.12 1.24 -7.91
N ALA A 97 -13.30 1.40 -6.87
CA ALA A 97 -13.71 1.09 -5.50
C ALA A 97 -14.84 2.01 -5.04
N ARG A 98 -14.79 3.30 -5.38
CA ARG A 98 -15.88 4.25 -5.08
C ARG A 98 -17.15 3.92 -5.86
N MET A 99 -17.06 3.48 -7.12
CA MET A 99 -18.22 3.03 -7.89
C MET A 99 -18.85 1.78 -7.28
N ALA A 100 -18.03 0.79 -6.90
CA ALA A 100 -18.48 -0.44 -6.25
C ALA A 100 -19.17 -0.18 -4.90
N ASN A 101 -18.72 0.84 -4.16
CA ASN A 101 -19.28 1.25 -2.86
C ASN A 101 -20.42 2.28 -2.97
N ARG A 102 -20.89 2.64 -4.18
CA ARG A 102 -21.93 3.65 -4.43
C ARG A 102 -21.59 5.05 -3.87
N ASP A 103 -20.30 5.39 -3.81
CA ASP A 103 -19.80 6.69 -3.35
C ASP A 103 -19.26 7.55 -4.52
N HIS A 104 -19.29 7.05 -5.75
CA HIS A 104 -18.73 7.81 -6.88
C HIS A 104 -19.72 8.82 -7.46
N ARG A 105 -19.30 10.10 -7.54
CA ARG A 105 -20.16 11.26 -7.91
C ARG A 105 -20.89 11.12 -9.25
N PHE A 106 -20.25 10.52 -10.25
CA PHE A 106 -20.75 10.52 -11.63
C PHE A 106 -21.32 9.16 -12.08
N VAL A 107 -20.94 8.08 -11.40
CA VAL A 107 -21.19 6.71 -11.88
C VAL A 107 -21.52 5.84 -10.68
N GLU A 108 -22.68 5.22 -10.70
CA GLU A 108 -23.07 4.17 -9.77
C GLU A 108 -23.22 2.87 -10.57
N ILE A 109 -22.67 1.77 -10.05
CA ILE A 109 -22.77 0.46 -10.70
C ILE A 109 -24.22 -0.02 -10.64
N GLN A 110 -24.72 -0.49 -11.78
CA GLN A 110 -26.08 -0.98 -11.96
C GLN A 110 -26.06 -2.48 -12.28
N PRO A 111 -27.15 -3.21 -11.95
CA PRO A 111 -27.30 -4.59 -12.39
C PRO A 111 -27.18 -4.71 -13.91
N GLY A 112 -26.36 -5.65 -14.39
CA GLY A 112 -26.10 -5.86 -15.82
C GLY A 112 -24.86 -5.14 -16.36
N ASP A 113 -24.27 -4.19 -15.62
CA ASP A 113 -22.98 -3.60 -15.98
C ASP A 113 -21.91 -4.68 -16.13
N THR A 114 -21.04 -4.53 -17.13
CA THR A 114 -19.86 -5.39 -17.30
C THR A 114 -18.62 -4.66 -16.79
N VAL A 115 -17.90 -5.24 -15.84
CA VAL A 115 -16.68 -4.67 -15.27
C VAL A 115 -15.49 -5.53 -15.65
N ILE A 116 -14.47 -4.93 -16.26
CA ILE A 116 -13.22 -5.58 -16.65
C ILE A 116 -12.09 -5.03 -15.76
N VAL A 117 -11.60 -5.86 -14.84
CA VAL A 117 -10.42 -5.54 -14.02
C VAL A 117 -9.17 -6.00 -14.77
N SER A 118 -8.57 -5.08 -15.51
CA SER A 118 -7.42 -5.32 -16.39
C SER A 118 -6.08 -5.17 -15.65
N ALA A 119 -5.97 -5.82 -14.49
CA ALA A 119 -4.77 -5.90 -13.67
C ALA A 119 -4.70 -7.23 -12.90
N SER A 120 -3.50 -7.70 -12.59
CA SER A 120 -3.31 -8.67 -11.50
C SER A 120 -3.14 -7.93 -10.17
N PRO A 121 -3.63 -8.47 -9.05
CA PRO A 121 -3.28 -7.95 -7.74
C PRO A 121 -1.75 -7.92 -7.55
N ILE A 122 -1.23 -6.77 -7.16
CA ILE A 122 0.15 -6.64 -6.68
C ILE A 122 0.21 -7.26 -5.28
N PRO A 123 1.27 -8.02 -4.94
CA PRO A 123 1.44 -8.59 -3.60
C PRO A 123 1.17 -7.58 -2.48
N GLY A 124 0.23 -7.91 -1.60
CA GLY A 124 -0.26 -7.05 -0.52
C GLY A 124 -1.62 -6.39 -0.78
N ASN A 125 -2.08 -6.34 -2.03
CA ASN A 125 -3.37 -5.74 -2.41
C ASN A 125 -4.49 -6.76 -2.62
N GLU A 126 -4.25 -8.06 -2.41
CA GLU A 126 -5.20 -9.13 -2.70
C GLU A 126 -6.53 -8.94 -1.97
N GLU A 127 -6.49 -8.54 -0.69
CA GLU A 127 -7.69 -8.30 0.11
C GLU A 127 -8.50 -7.11 -0.42
N SER A 128 -7.83 -6.01 -0.77
CA SER A 128 -8.48 -4.80 -1.28
C SER A 128 -9.14 -5.03 -2.64
N VAL A 129 -8.46 -5.77 -3.53
CA VAL A 129 -9.01 -6.20 -4.82
C VAL A 129 -10.19 -7.14 -4.62
N GLY A 130 -10.04 -8.17 -3.76
CA GLY A 130 -11.11 -9.12 -3.44
C GLY A 130 -12.36 -8.43 -2.93
N ARG A 131 -12.22 -7.51 -1.96
CA ARG A 131 -13.34 -6.73 -1.42
C ARG A 131 -14.04 -5.88 -2.48
N THR A 132 -13.27 -5.28 -3.40
CA THR A 132 -13.85 -4.50 -4.49
C THR A 132 -14.64 -5.39 -5.45
N ILE A 133 -14.10 -6.55 -5.82
CA ILE A 133 -14.79 -7.54 -6.67
C ILE A 133 -16.07 -8.03 -5.99
N ASP A 134 -16.02 -8.38 -4.70
CA ASP A 134 -17.19 -8.81 -3.94
C ASP A 134 -18.29 -7.75 -3.95
N ASN A 135 -17.93 -6.48 -3.75
CA ASN A 135 -18.89 -5.38 -3.75
C ASN A 135 -19.51 -5.17 -5.15
N LEU A 136 -18.73 -5.33 -6.22
CA LEU A 136 -19.25 -5.30 -7.60
C LEU A 136 -20.25 -6.43 -7.86
N PHE A 137 -19.97 -7.65 -7.40
CA PHE A 137 -20.91 -8.75 -7.52
C PHE A 137 -22.19 -8.52 -6.69
N LYS A 138 -22.06 -7.99 -5.46
CA LYS A 138 -23.22 -7.67 -4.59
C LYS A 138 -24.20 -6.68 -5.23
N VAL A 139 -23.71 -5.78 -6.09
CA VAL A 139 -24.56 -4.81 -6.81
C VAL A 139 -25.04 -5.31 -8.18
N GLY A 140 -24.74 -6.56 -8.55
CA GLY A 140 -25.26 -7.21 -9.75
C GLY A 140 -24.44 -6.99 -11.03
N ALA A 141 -23.18 -6.59 -10.91
CA ALA A 141 -22.30 -6.45 -12.07
C ALA A 141 -21.71 -7.80 -12.51
N ASN A 142 -21.45 -7.91 -13.81
CA ASN A 142 -20.72 -9.00 -14.45
C ASN A 142 -19.22 -8.68 -14.42
N VAL A 143 -18.44 -9.32 -13.54
CA VAL A 143 -17.03 -8.96 -13.32
C VAL A 143 -16.08 -9.95 -13.99
N TYR A 144 -15.24 -9.45 -14.89
CA TYR A 144 -14.12 -10.16 -15.51
C TYR A 144 -12.80 -9.71 -14.89
N TYR A 145 -12.09 -10.62 -14.24
CA TYR A 145 -10.80 -10.37 -13.58
C TYR A 145 -9.81 -11.49 -13.89
N HIS A 146 -8.55 -11.30 -13.49
CA HIS A 146 -7.39 -12.08 -13.94
C HIS A 146 -7.57 -13.61 -13.96
N THR A 147 -8.26 -14.20 -12.96
CA THR A 147 -8.44 -15.66 -12.87
C THR A 147 -9.56 -16.20 -13.77
N ILE A 148 -10.51 -15.37 -14.20
CA ILE A 148 -11.64 -15.77 -15.06
C ILE A 148 -11.28 -15.59 -16.53
N LYS A 149 -10.70 -14.44 -16.90
CA LYS A 149 -10.30 -14.14 -18.27
C LYS A 149 -9.04 -13.29 -18.25
N ARG A 150 -8.00 -13.71 -18.99
CA ARG A 150 -6.72 -13.01 -19.05
C ARG A 150 -6.85 -11.71 -19.87
N ALA A 151 -7.37 -10.66 -19.24
CA ALA A 151 -7.39 -9.31 -19.78
C ALA A 151 -6.16 -8.48 -19.35
N HIS A 152 -5.13 -9.13 -18.81
CA HIS A 152 -3.90 -8.51 -18.33
C HIS A 152 -2.70 -9.37 -18.71
N VAL A 153 -1.58 -8.70 -18.96
CA VAL A 153 -0.25 -9.27 -19.16
C VAL A 153 0.73 -8.43 -18.37
N SER A 154 1.78 -9.07 -17.84
CA SER A 154 2.87 -8.41 -17.12
C SER A 154 3.56 -7.37 -18.00
N GLY A 155 3.99 -6.26 -17.40
CA GLY A 155 4.91 -5.31 -18.03
C GLY A 155 6.39 -5.72 -17.95
N HIS A 156 6.68 -6.81 -17.24
CA HIS A 156 8.03 -7.36 -17.06
C HIS A 156 8.20 -8.67 -17.84
N ALA A 157 9.37 -8.82 -18.46
CA ALA A 157 9.80 -10.00 -19.20
C ALA A 157 9.80 -11.27 -18.33
N SER A 158 9.31 -12.37 -18.90
CA SER A 158 9.40 -13.71 -18.32
C SER A 158 10.72 -14.40 -18.68
N GLN A 159 10.95 -15.62 -18.17
CA GLN A 159 12.24 -16.31 -18.28
C GLN A 159 12.81 -16.35 -19.70
N GLU A 160 12.00 -16.69 -20.71
CA GLU A 160 12.46 -16.81 -22.09
C GLU A 160 12.82 -15.46 -22.72
N GLU A 161 12.11 -14.39 -22.38
CA GLU A 161 12.43 -13.02 -22.83
C GLU A 161 13.72 -12.52 -22.15
N LEU A 162 13.93 -12.86 -20.87
CA LEU A 162 15.18 -12.56 -20.17
C LEU A 162 16.36 -13.32 -20.78
N LYS A 163 16.19 -14.62 -21.07
CA LYS A 163 17.19 -15.44 -21.78
C LYS A 163 17.51 -14.89 -23.17
N LEU A 164 16.48 -14.45 -23.91
CA LEU A 164 16.66 -13.79 -25.21
C LEU A 164 17.53 -12.54 -25.07
N MET A 165 17.28 -11.69 -24.08
CA MET A 165 18.09 -10.50 -23.86
C MET A 165 19.54 -10.84 -23.54
N LEU A 166 19.78 -11.83 -22.68
CA LEU A 166 21.12 -12.32 -22.34
C LEU A 166 21.84 -12.89 -23.57
N ALA A 167 21.15 -13.67 -24.40
CA ALA A 167 21.69 -14.24 -25.63
C ALA A 167 22.05 -13.17 -26.68
N LEU A 168 21.26 -12.09 -26.78
CA LEU A 168 21.53 -10.98 -27.69
C LEU A 168 22.73 -10.14 -27.24
N THR A 169 22.85 -9.86 -25.94
CA THR A 169 23.88 -8.97 -25.38
C THR A 169 25.21 -9.68 -25.10
N ARG A 170 25.19 -10.98 -24.81
CA ARG A 170 26.37 -11.80 -24.45
C ARG A 170 27.26 -11.09 -23.42
N PRO A 171 26.73 -10.77 -22.23
CA PRO A 171 27.45 -9.93 -21.28
C PRO A 171 28.67 -10.67 -20.71
N LYS A 172 29.79 -9.95 -20.56
CA LYS A 172 30.98 -10.47 -19.85
C LYS A 172 30.71 -10.63 -18.35
N SER A 173 29.97 -9.69 -17.78
CA SER A 173 29.56 -9.65 -16.38
C SER A 173 28.08 -9.30 -16.30
N PHE A 174 27.36 -9.94 -15.39
CA PHE A 174 25.92 -9.78 -15.26
C PHE A 174 25.54 -9.40 -13.82
N ILE A 175 24.72 -8.35 -13.70
CA ILE A 175 24.18 -7.88 -12.43
C ILE A 175 22.65 -7.87 -12.58
N PRO A 176 21.92 -8.84 -12.02
CA PRO A 176 20.46 -8.77 -12.05
C PRO A 176 19.99 -7.61 -11.17
N ILE A 177 19.04 -6.83 -11.68
CA ILE A 177 18.44 -5.67 -11.01
C ILE A 177 16.91 -5.78 -11.02
N HIS A 178 16.23 -4.87 -10.29
CA HIS A 178 14.78 -4.72 -10.26
C HIS A 178 14.03 -6.02 -9.84
N GLY A 179 14.28 -6.47 -8.62
CA GLY A 179 13.55 -7.59 -8.02
C GLY A 179 13.95 -7.84 -6.56
N GLU A 180 13.12 -8.60 -5.84
CA GLU A 180 13.48 -9.12 -4.51
C GLU A 180 14.66 -10.10 -4.63
N PHE A 181 15.39 -10.32 -3.55
CA PHE A 181 16.61 -11.16 -3.55
C PHE A 181 16.41 -12.53 -4.22
N ARG A 182 15.26 -13.19 -3.97
CA ARG A 182 14.90 -14.46 -4.62
C ARG A 182 14.82 -14.35 -6.15
N MET A 183 14.32 -13.23 -6.68
CA MET A 183 14.20 -12.98 -8.11
C MET A 183 15.58 -12.74 -8.73
N LEU A 184 16.43 -11.97 -8.04
CA LEU A 184 17.80 -11.69 -8.47
C LEU A 184 18.61 -12.98 -8.59
N VAL A 185 18.50 -13.87 -7.59
CA VAL A 185 19.15 -15.18 -7.61
C VAL A 185 18.66 -16.03 -8.78
N GLN A 186 17.36 -16.08 -9.06
CA GLN A 186 16.84 -16.85 -10.19
C GLN A 186 17.29 -16.25 -11.53
N HIS A 187 17.30 -14.93 -11.68
CA HIS A 187 17.79 -14.28 -12.89
C HIS A 187 19.29 -14.54 -13.11
N GLY A 188 20.09 -14.55 -12.04
CA GLY A 188 21.49 -14.99 -12.10
C GLY A 188 21.63 -16.45 -12.57
N ARG A 189 20.76 -17.36 -12.12
CA ARG A 189 20.75 -18.74 -12.63
C ARG A 189 20.41 -18.81 -14.12
N LEU A 190 19.43 -18.03 -14.57
CA LEU A 190 19.11 -17.94 -16.01
C LEU A 190 20.30 -17.45 -16.84
N ALA A 191 21.06 -16.48 -16.33
CA ALA A 191 22.28 -16.00 -16.98
C ALA A 191 23.35 -17.10 -17.07
N ALA A 192 23.54 -17.90 -16.02
CA ALA A 192 24.44 -19.05 -16.05
C ALA A 192 24.01 -20.11 -17.07
N GLU A 193 22.70 -20.41 -17.15
CA GLU A 193 22.15 -21.39 -18.11
C GLU A 193 22.43 -21.01 -19.57
N VAL A 194 22.50 -19.71 -19.89
CA VAL A 194 22.74 -19.22 -21.26
C VAL A 194 24.19 -18.80 -21.51
N GLY A 195 25.11 -19.19 -20.62
CA GLY A 195 26.56 -19.13 -20.86
C GLY A 195 27.31 -17.96 -20.22
N VAL A 196 26.69 -17.20 -19.30
CA VAL A 196 27.44 -16.25 -18.47
C VAL A 196 28.18 -17.02 -17.38
N SER A 197 29.49 -16.80 -17.25
CA SER A 197 30.28 -17.52 -16.24
C SER A 197 29.79 -17.20 -14.82
N PRO A 198 29.55 -18.20 -13.93
CA PRO A 198 29.02 -17.96 -12.59
C PRO A 198 29.81 -16.95 -11.75
N GLU A 199 31.14 -16.94 -11.88
CA GLU A 199 32.03 -15.99 -11.20
C GLU A 199 31.85 -14.53 -11.66
N ASN A 200 31.26 -14.32 -12.84
CA ASN A 200 30.96 -13.01 -13.40
C ASN A 200 29.50 -12.57 -13.16
N ILE A 201 28.76 -13.32 -12.34
CA ILE A 201 27.37 -13.02 -11.97
C ILE A 201 27.34 -12.44 -10.56
N PHE A 202 26.95 -11.17 -10.44
CA PHE A 202 26.98 -10.44 -9.19
C PHE A 202 25.57 -10.25 -8.63
N ILE A 203 25.17 -11.12 -7.71
CA ILE A 203 23.98 -10.87 -6.88
C ILE A 203 24.39 -9.88 -5.78
N ILE A 204 23.80 -8.69 -5.82
CA ILE A 204 24.13 -7.59 -4.92
C ILE A 204 22.90 -7.03 -4.20
N GLU A 205 23.16 -6.37 -3.08
CA GLU A 205 22.17 -5.60 -2.31
C GLU A 205 22.44 -4.10 -2.46
N ASN A 206 21.45 -3.27 -2.14
CA ASN A 206 21.61 -1.82 -2.12
C ASN A 206 22.82 -1.42 -1.25
N GLY A 207 23.69 -0.57 -1.80
CA GLY A 207 24.94 -0.14 -1.16
C GLY A 207 26.15 -1.04 -1.42
N GLN A 208 25.99 -2.21 -2.04
CA GLN A 208 27.12 -2.97 -2.58
C GLN A 208 27.48 -2.44 -3.97
N SER A 209 28.77 -2.15 -4.20
CA SER A 209 29.27 -1.67 -5.48
C SER A 209 29.99 -2.76 -6.28
N ILE A 210 29.98 -2.62 -7.60
CA ILE A 210 30.77 -3.42 -8.54
C ILE A 210 31.70 -2.47 -9.29
N GLU A 211 33.00 -2.74 -9.22
CA GLU A 211 34.04 -2.02 -9.96
C GLU A 211 34.34 -2.76 -11.26
N PHE A 212 34.27 -2.05 -12.38
CA PHE A 212 34.69 -2.54 -13.69
C PHE A 212 36.10 -2.01 -13.99
N LEU A 213 37.00 -2.91 -14.34
CA LEU A 213 38.41 -2.60 -14.57
C LEU A 213 38.72 -2.43 -16.06
N PRO A 214 39.81 -1.73 -16.44
CA PRO A 214 40.18 -1.51 -17.84
C PRO A 214 40.45 -2.79 -18.65
N ASP A 215 40.80 -3.88 -17.97
CA ASP A 215 40.98 -5.21 -18.58
C ASP A 215 39.65 -5.92 -18.90
N GLY A 216 38.52 -5.30 -18.55
CA GLY A 216 37.17 -5.81 -18.77
C GLY A 216 36.70 -6.80 -17.71
N SER A 217 37.47 -7.00 -16.63
CA SER A 217 37.04 -7.75 -15.46
C SER A 217 36.16 -6.90 -14.53
N ALA A 218 35.40 -7.56 -13.68
CA ALA A 218 34.56 -6.91 -12.68
C ALA A 218 34.82 -7.53 -11.30
N ARG A 219 34.79 -6.71 -10.26
CA ARG A 219 34.97 -7.15 -8.87
C ARG A 219 34.05 -6.40 -7.93
N ARG A 220 33.79 -6.97 -6.76
CA ARG A 220 33.10 -6.26 -5.68
C ARG A 220 33.99 -5.12 -5.17
N GLY A 221 33.45 -3.91 -5.17
CA GLY A 221 34.13 -2.73 -4.64
C GLY A 221 33.81 -2.47 -3.18
N GLN A 222 34.14 -1.25 -2.72
CA GLN A 222 33.77 -0.80 -1.37
C GLN A 222 32.26 -0.54 -1.27
N ARG A 223 31.66 -0.88 -0.14
CA ARG A 223 30.27 -0.52 0.14
C ARG A 223 30.12 0.99 0.21
N VAL A 224 29.00 1.47 -0.30
CA VAL A 224 28.56 2.86 -0.19
C VAL A 224 27.37 2.96 0.75
N GLU A 225 27.19 4.13 1.36
CA GLU A 225 26.02 4.39 2.20
C GLU A 225 24.74 4.31 1.35
N ALA A 226 23.81 3.49 1.81
CA ALA A 226 22.51 3.29 1.20
C ALA A 226 21.48 2.94 2.28
N GLY A 227 20.26 3.43 2.12
CA GLY A 227 19.18 3.22 3.07
C GLY A 227 17.86 3.77 2.57
N TYR A 228 16.82 3.58 3.37
CA TYR A 228 15.51 4.14 3.09
C TYR A 228 15.40 5.54 3.68
N VAL A 229 14.77 6.44 2.92
CA VAL A 229 14.33 7.75 3.41
C VAL A 229 12.81 7.75 3.29
N PHE A 230 12.11 7.81 4.43
CA PHE A 230 10.65 7.82 4.45
C PHE A 230 10.12 9.24 4.24
N VAL A 231 8.98 9.35 3.55
CA VAL A 231 8.27 10.60 3.31
C VAL A 231 6.87 10.49 3.89
N ASP A 232 6.48 11.43 4.73
CA ASP A 232 5.15 11.48 5.35
C ASP A 232 4.60 12.91 5.31
N GLY A 233 3.62 13.13 4.44
CA GLY A 233 3.09 14.46 4.14
C GLY A 233 4.17 15.38 3.56
N LEU A 234 4.52 16.44 4.30
CA LEU A 234 5.58 17.39 3.92
C LEU A 234 6.95 17.03 4.52
N SER A 235 7.00 16.09 5.47
CA SER A 235 8.23 15.68 6.14
C SER A 235 8.99 14.66 5.28
N VAL A 236 10.28 14.93 5.05
CA VAL A 236 11.20 14.05 4.31
C VAL A 236 12.32 13.63 5.24
N GLY A 237 12.44 12.33 5.52
CA GLY A 237 13.52 11.76 6.34
C GLY A 237 13.36 11.92 7.85
N GLU A 238 12.37 12.67 8.33
CA GLU A 238 12.09 12.85 9.77
C GLU A 238 11.39 11.64 10.40
N VAL A 239 10.72 10.83 9.58
CA VAL A 239 10.13 9.57 10.03
C VAL A 239 11.22 8.51 10.02
N GLY A 240 11.80 8.25 11.18
CA GLY A 240 12.75 7.14 11.38
C GLY A 240 12.08 5.85 11.83
N ASP A 241 12.88 4.78 11.94
CA ASP A 241 12.43 3.46 12.40
C ASP A 241 11.77 3.49 13.78
N ILE A 242 12.19 4.41 14.66
CA ILE A 242 11.58 4.60 15.99
C ILE A 242 10.13 5.02 15.87
N VAL A 243 9.84 6.02 15.02
CA VAL A 243 8.47 6.52 14.79
C VAL A 243 7.60 5.41 14.20
N LEU A 244 8.12 4.62 13.26
CA LEU A 244 7.40 3.48 12.70
C LEU A 244 7.14 2.37 13.73
N ARG A 245 8.11 2.08 14.60
CA ARG A 245 7.95 1.13 15.70
C ARG A 245 6.85 1.58 16.66
N ASP A 246 6.85 2.84 17.03
CA ASP A 246 5.85 3.40 17.94
C ASP A 246 4.45 3.36 17.32
N ARG A 247 4.32 3.72 16.03
CA ARG A 247 3.06 3.58 15.27
C ARG A 247 2.55 2.13 15.26
N ARG A 248 3.41 1.14 15.05
CA ARG A 248 3.03 -0.29 15.06
C ARG A 248 2.56 -0.74 16.44
N ALA A 249 3.26 -0.35 17.50
CA ALA A 249 2.87 -0.67 18.87
C ALA A 249 1.50 -0.06 19.22
N LEU A 250 1.28 1.22 18.86
CA LEU A 250 -0.03 1.88 19.04
C LEU A 250 -1.15 1.21 18.24
N ALA A 251 -0.88 0.81 16.99
CA ALA A 251 -1.88 0.16 16.14
C ALA A 251 -2.31 -1.23 16.64
N ASN A 252 -1.38 -2.01 17.19
CA ASN A 252 -1.65 -3.38 17.65
C ASN A 252 -2.21 -3.42 19.07
N ASP A 253 -1.60 -2.69 19.98
CA ASP A 253 -1.85 -2.83 21.42
C ASP A 253 -2.55 -1.62 22.03
N GLY A 254 -2.68 -0.50 21.30
CA GLY A 254 -3.25 0.74 21.80
C GLY A 254 -2.34 1.46 22.79
N MET A 255 -2.90 2.44 23.50
CA MET A 255 -2.20 3.23 24.50
C MET A 255 -2.96 3.30 25.82
N PHE A 256 -2.18 3.50 26.89
CA PHE A 256 -2.65 3.66 28.26
C PHE A 256 -1.94 4.85 28.89
N LEU A 257 -2.58 6.02 28.87
CA LEU A 257 -2.07 7.26 29.45
C LEU A 257 -2.49 7.34 30.92
N VAL A 258 -1.55 7.65 31.79
CA VAL A 258 -1.79 7.84 33.22
C VAL A 258 -1.25 9.20 33.63
N VAL A 259 -2.11 10.06 34.17
CA VAL A 259 -1.75 11.36 34.70
C VAL A 259 -1.79 11.29 36.22
N ILE A 260 -0.68 11.68 36.84
CA ILE A 260 -0.45 11.58 38.27
C ILE A 260 0.00 12.96 38.74
N THR A 261 -0.64 13.46 39.78
CA THR A 261 -0.25 14.72 40.41
C THR A 261 0.50 14.40 41.69
N VAL A 262 1.66 14.99 41.91
CA VAL A 262 2.48 14.79 43.12
C VAL A 262 2.82 16.13 43.75
N ASP A 263 2.86 16.16 45.08
CA ASP A 263 3.28 17.34 45.84
C ASP A 263 4.80 17.49 45.74
N LYS A 264 5.27 18.68 45.36
CA LYS A 264 6.69 18.90 45.10
C LYS A 264 7.58 18.77 46.34
N GLN A 265 7.05 19.06 47.53
CA GLN A 265 7.83 19.09 48.77
C GLN A 265 7.90 17.70 49.43
N THR A 266 6.80 16.95 49.35
CA THR A 266 6.63 15.67 50.04
C THR A 266 6.76 14.47 49.11
N GLY A 267 6.64 14.66 47.79
CA GLY A 267 6.62 13.58 46.79
C GLY A 267 5.35 12.73 46.82
N ASN A 268 4.38 13.09 47.66
CA ASN A 268 3.15 12.31 47.84
C ASN A 268 2.17 12.54 46.70
N LEU A 269 1.36 11.51 46.43
CA LEU A 269 0.27 11.59 45.46
C LEU A 269 -0.78 12.62 45.92
N VAL A 270 -1.10 13.57 45.05
CA VAL A 270 -2.16 14.56 45.24
C VAL A 270 -3.36 14.14 44.40
N GLY A 271 -4.40 13.66 45.07
CA GLY A 271 -5.64 13.23 44.40
C GLY A 271 -5.53 11.87 43.71
N ARG A 272 -6.53 11.55 42.90
CA ARG A 272 -6.64 10.25 42.23
C ARG A 272 -5.97 10.31 40.85
N PRO A 273 -5.15 9.31 40.44
CA PRO A 273 -4.59 9.26 39.10
C PRO A 273 -5.69 9.21 38.04
N GLU A 274 -5.53 9.99 36.98
CA GLU A 274 -6.42 9.98 35.83
C GLU A 274 -5.88 9.02 34.77
N ILE A 275 -6.75 8.16 34.23
CA ILE A 275 -6.37 7.13 33.25
C ILE A 275 -7.19 7.33 31.98
N VAL A 276 -6.49 7.41 30.86
CA VAL A 276 -7.08 7.53 29.52
C VAL A 276 -6.55 6.42 28.63
N THR A 277 -7.45 5.68 27.99
CA THR A 277 -7.12 4.58 27.07
C THR A 277 -7.60 4.89 25.66
N ARG A 278 -6.84 4.48 24.64
CA ARG A 278 -7.26 4.52 23.23
C ARG A 278 -6.74 3.27 22.51
N GLY A 279 -7.60 2.59 21.76
CA GLY A 279 -7.24 1.38 20.98
C GLY A 279 -6.86 0.15 21.81
N PHE A 280 -6.81 0.26 23.14
CA PHE A 280 -6.48 -0.84 24.05
C PHE A 280 -7.75 -1.57 24.53
N VAL A 281 -8.66 -0.90 25.24
CA VAL A 281 -9.96 -1.45 25.64
C VAL A 281 -11.05 -0.43 25.39
N ALA A 282 -12.27 -0.88 25.03
CA ALA A 282 -13.40 0.00 24.74
C ALA A 282 -13.82 0.79 25.98
N ASP A 283 -13.98 0.09 27.11
CA ASP A 283 -14.20 0.65 28.43
C ASP A 283 -13.27 -0.07 29.43
N LEU A 284 -12.68 0.69 30.36
CA LEU A 284 -11.97 0.07 31.48
C LEU A 284 -12.99 -0.43 32.50
N GLU A 285 -13.00 -1.74 32.74
CA GLU A 285 -13.78 -2.30 33.84
C GLU A 285 -13.37 -1.64 35.17
N PRO A 286 -14.31 -1.29 36.06
CA PRO A 286 -13.99 -0.61 37.33
C PRO A 286 -12.91 -1.32 38.16
N ARG A 287 -12.92 -2.66 38.17
CA ARG A 287 -11.91 -3.48 38.86
C ARG A 287 -10.51 -3.36 38.24
N MET A 288 -10.42 -3.21 36.92
CA MET A 288 -9.16 -3.01 36.23
C MET A 288 -8.61 -1.61 36.48
N LEU A 289 -9.50 -0.62 36.52
CA LEU A 289 -9.17 0.76 36.85
C LEU A 289 -8.65 0.86 38.28
N GLU A 290 -9.38 0.29 39.25
CA GLU A 290 -8.97 0.26 40.66
C GLU A 290 -7.64 -0.48 40.84
N GLY A 291 -7.47 -1.64 40.23
CA GLY A 291 -6.21 -2.38 40.32
C GLY A 291 -5.02 -1.64 39.67
N ALA A 292 -5.24 -0.89 38.59
CA ALA A 292 -4.22 -0.02 38.00
C ALA A 292 -3.85 1.13 38.96
N ILE A 293 -4.84 1.77 39.57
CA ILE A 293 -4.63 2.86 40.55
C ILE A 293 -3.89 2.36 41.78
N ASP A 294 -4.25 1.19 42.32
CA ASP A 294 -3.54 0.57 43.44
C ASP A 294 -2.08 0.28 43.08
N ARG A 295 -1.81 -0.15 41.85
CA ARG A 295 -0.44 -0.42 41.39
C ARG A 295 0.38 0.87 41.26
N ILE A 296 -0.25 1.96 40.82
CA ILE A 296 0.36 3.30 40.78
C ILE A 296 0.68 3.77 42.20
N ALA A 297 -0.29 3.68 43.13
CA ALA A 297 -0.10 4.09 44.52
C ALA A 297 1.05 3.32 45.19
N ARG A 298 1.11 1.99 45.02
CA ARG A 298 2.23 1.17 45.54
C ARG A 298 3.59 1.49 44.92
N SER A 299 3.61 2.00 43.69
CA SER A 299 4.85 2.44 43.04
C SER A 299 5.37 3.75 43.64
N ILE A 300 4.51 4.50 44.34
CA ILE A 300 4.85 5.76 45.03
C ILE A 300 5.17 5.50 46.52
N GLU A 301 4.61 4.46 47.14
CA GLU A 301 4.79 4.12 48.58
C GLU A 301 6.18 3.61 48.98
N ASN A 302 7.08 3.31 48.03
CA ASN A 302 8.50 3.00 48.30
C ASN A 302 9.42 4.14 47.81
N PRO A 303 9.38 5.34 48.43
CA PRO A 303 10.30 6.41 48.10
C PRO A 303 11.68 6.04 48.69
N GLY A 304 12.59 5.55 47.85
CA GLY A 304 14.01 5.63 48.19
C GLY A 304 14.40 7.09 48.41
N ASP A 305 15.41 7.31 49.26
CA ASP A 305 15.87 8.64 49.69
C ASP A 305 15.99 9.62 48.51
N HIS A 306 15.16 10.67 48.58
CA HIS A 306 15.12 11.83 47.70
C HIS A 306 14.72 11.61 46.23
N ILE A 307 13.93 12.61 45.79
CA ILE A 307 13.37 12.96 44.48
C ILE A 307 14.46 12.95 43.39
N SER A 308 14.95 11.75 43.07
CA SER A 308 15.97 11.44 42.07
C SER A 308 15.45 10.24 41.29
N GLU A 309 14.73 10.39 40.20
CA GLU A 309 14.26 11.57 39.47
C GLU A 309 12.85 11.19 38.99
N ILE A 310 11.98 12.13 38.64
CA ILE A 310 10.65 11.85 38.06
C ILE A 310 10.70 10.75 36.96
N THR A 311 11.82 10.64 36.26
CA THR A 311 12.16 9.58 35.30
C THR A 311 12.07 8.16 35.90
N LEU A 312 12.64 7.93 37.10
CA LEU A 312 12.60 6.64 37.78
C LEU A 312 11.17 6.27 38.19
N LEU A 313 10.43 7.24 38.73
CA LEU A 313 9.01 7.06 39.08
C LEU A 313 8.18 6.69 37.84
N LYS A 314 8.36 7.44 36.74
CA LYS A 314 7.74 7.12 35.43
C LYS A 314 8.07 5.70 34.98
N ALA A 315 9.33 5.27 35.09
CA ALA A 315 9.73 3.92 34.72
C ALA A 315 9.04 2.84 35.58
N GLN A 316 9.01 3.01 36.89
CA GLN A 316 8.36 2.08 37.82
C GLN A 316 6.86 1.94 37.56
N ILE A 317 6.17 3.08 37.37
CA ILE A 317 4.74 3.09 37.01
C ILE A 317 4.52 2.37 35.69
N LYS A 318 5.34 2.69 34.68
CA LYS A 318 5.25 2.07 33.35
C LYS A 318 5.38 0.55 33.42
N ASP A 319 6.40 0.05 34.13
CA ASP A 319 6.67 -1.39 34.24
C ASP A 319 5.60 -2.10 35.06
N GLY A 320 5.22 -1.52 36.21
CA GLY A 320 4.18 -2.06 37.08
C GLY A 320 2.82 -2.17 36.39
N LEU A 321 2.43 -1.13 35.63
CA LEU A 321 1.19 -1.15 34.85
C LEU A 321 1.29 -2.07 33.65
N SER A 322 2.41 -2.07 32.93
CA SER A 322 2.60 -2.94 31.78
C SER A 322 2.47 -4.42 32.16
N GLN A 323 3.05 -4.82 33.31
CA GLN A 323 2.89 -6.16 33.85
C GLN A 323 1.44 -6.46 34.23
N TYR A 324 0.79 -5.58 34.99
CA TYR A 324 -0.60 -5.75 35.42
C TYR A 324 -1.58 -5.89 34.24
N LEU A 325 -1.45 -5.00 33.25
CA LEU A 325 -2.28 -5.01 32.05
C LEU A 325 -2.06 -6.27 31.23
N TYR A 326 -0.81 -6.74 31.10
CA TYR A 326 -0.52 -8.00 30.42
C TYR A 326 -1.08 -9.21 31.15
N GLU A 327 -0.99 -9.28 32.48
CA GLU A 327 -1.54 -10.39 33.26
C GLU A 327 -3.05 -10.53 33.07
N ARG A 328 -3.76 -9.40 32.98
CA ARG A 328 -5.23 -9.34 32.84
C ARG A 328 -5.72 -9.50 31.41
N THR A 329 -5.01 -8.93 30.44
CA THR A 329 -5.53 -8.80 29.06
C THR A 329 -4.71 -9.59 28.03
N LYS A 330 -3.52 -10.08 28.42
CA LYS A 330 -2.50 -10.66 27.53
C LYS A 330 -2.05 -9.73 26.39
N ARG A 331 -2.32 -8.43 26.53
CA ARG A 331 -1.89 -7.37 25.60
C ARG A 331 -0.93 -6.42 26.29
N ARG A 332 -0.10 -5.70 25.51
CA ARG A 332 0.94 -4.80 26.03
C ARG A 332 0.77 -3.40 25.46
N PRO A 333 -0.24 -2.62 25.93
CA PRO A 333 -0.44 -1.27 25.45
C PRO A 333 0.78 -0.40 25.75
N MET A 334 0.98 0.64 24.94
CA MET A 334 2.02 1.62 25.23
C MET A 334 1.59 2.47 26.44
N VAL A 335 2.26 2.27 27.58
CA VAL A 335 1.96 3.00 28.83
C VAL A 335 2.72 4.32 28.86
N PHE A 336 1.98 5.42 29.05
CA PHE A 336 2.51 6.78 29.14
C PHE A 336 2.23 7.38 30.52
N PRO A 337 3.20 7.37 31.44
CA PRO A 337 3.07 8.04 32.73
C PRO A 337 3.45 9.52 32.61
N VAL A 338 2.49 10.39 32.91
CA VAL A 338 2.66 11.84 33.01
C VAL A 338 2.59 12.20 34.50
N VAL A 339 3.66 12.80 35.00
CA VAL A 339 3.76 13.25 36.40
C VAL A 339 3.73 14.78 36.38
N VAL A 340 2.79 15.35 37.14
CA VAL A 340 2.60 16.79 37.31
C VAL A 340 2.95 17.12 38.76
N GLU A 341 3.90 18.02 38.97
CA GLU A 341 4.23 18.51 40.32
C GLU A 341 3.39 19.75 40.62
N VAL A 342 2.79 19.80 41.82
CA VAL A 342 2.01 20.95 42.33
C VAL A 342 2.55 21.48 43.64
#